data_AF-A0AAX6FRA3-F1
#
_entry.id   AF-A0AAX6FRA3-F1
#
_cell.length_a   1.000
_cell.length_b   1.000
_cell.length_c   1.000
_cell.angle_alpha   90.00
_cell.angle_beta   90.00
_cell.angle_gamma   90.00
#
_symmetry.space_group_name_H-M   'P 1'
#
loop_
_entity.id
_entity.type
_entity.pdbx_description
1 polymer ?
#
loop_
_entity_poly.entity_id
_entity_poly.type
_entity_poly.pdbx_seq_one_letter_code
_entity_poly.pdbx_strand_id
1 'polypeptide(L)'
;MTLRLVLLNFSSTTYAAVNCQKRVSLSIFLLRMAAKPNPHHRPFHQTAAAASAAAVSSGKKPRTMMTTATATAIATSGDPSSNSPMKEEFAKYANYLNEINDKRERVVKASRDVTINSKKVIFQVHRISKDNKEEVLMKAEQDLVAVTNQYMSKLVNELKGTDFWKLRRAYTPAVQEYVEAATLCTFCKTGTLLNLDEMNATLQPLSDKFAEPLQINVLDYLLGLADLTGELMRLAIGRISDGEIEYAQKICRFVRDIYRELTLLVPIMDDNAEMKKKMEVMLQSVVKIENACFSVHVRGSEYIPLLGSGDPDYSFLGVSDF
;
A
#
# COMPACT_ATOMS: atom_id res chain seq x y z
N MET A 1 -12.66 20.02 11.46
CA MET A 1 -12.05 21.09 10.64
C MET A 1 -10.68 20.64 10.09
N THR A 2 -10.52 19.35 9.73
CA THR A 2 -9.21 18.68 9.89
C THR A 2 -8.77 17.82 8.71
N LEU A 3 -9.61 17.60 7.69
CA LEU A 3 -9.24 16.89 6.44
C LEU A 3 -9.04 17.87 5.27
N ARG A 4 -9.90 18.88 5.19
CA ARG A 4 -9.84 19.96 4.18
C ARG A 4 -8.60 20.84 4.30
N LEU A 5 -8.14 21.14 5.52
CA LEU A 5 -6.90 21.92 5.73
C LEU A 5 -5.65 21.09 5.40
N VAL A 6 -5.69 19.79 5.70
CA VAL A 6 -4.63 18.83 5.36
C VAL A 6 -4.50 18.77 3.84
N LEU A 7 -5.60 18.60 3.10
CA LEU A 7 -5.59 18.53 1.63
C LEU A 7 -5.35 19.88 0.91
N LEU A 8 -5.73 21.02 1.51
CA LEU A 8 -5.37 22.34 0.99
C LEU A 8 -3.88 22.68 1.21
N ASN A 9 -3.28 22.18 2.30
CA ASN A 9 -1.82 22.19 2.44
C ASN A 9 -1.18 21.21 1.43
N PHE A 10 -1.83 20.09 1.12
CA PHE A 10 -1.39 19.23 0.01
C PHE A 10 -1.45 19.97 -1.33
N SER A 11 -2.47 20.76 -1.67
CA SER A 11 -2.53 21.45 -2.98
C SER A 11 -1.44 22.50 -3.17
N SER A 12 -1.10 23.25 -2.11
CA SER A 12 -0.02 24.25 -2.14
C SER A 12 1.37 23.62 -2.14
N THR A 13 1.56 22.55 -1.36
CA THR A 13 2.85 21.84 -1.25
C THR A 13 3.09 20.90 -2.43
N THR A 14 2.05 20.27 -3.01
CA THR A 14 2.17 19.53 -4.27
C THR A 14 2.43 20.46 -5.44
N TYR A 15 1.85 21.66 -5.52
CA TYR A 15 2.22 22.61 -6.57
C TYR A 15 3.71 22.99 -6.51
N ALA A 16 4.26 23.17 -5.31
CA ALA A 16 5.69 23.47 -5.13
C ALA A 16 6.59 22.24 -5.35
N ALA A 17 6.23 21.07 -4.82
CA ALA A 17 7.00 19.83 -4.94
C ALA A 17 6.97 19.26 -6.36
N VAL A 18 5.81 19.29 -7.03
CA VAL A 18 5.66 18.91 -8.45
C VAL A 18 6.42 19.90 -9.35
N ASN A 19 6.46 21.20 -9.04
CA ASN A 19 7.27 22.16 -9.79
C ASN A 19 8.78 22.01 -9.55
N CYS A 20 9.20 21.62 -8.34
CA CYS A 20 10.58 21.25 -8.05
C CYS A 20 10.97 19.95 -8.81
N GLN A 21 10.08 18.94 -8.83
CA GLN A 21 10.22 17.72 -9.63
C GLN A 21 10.24 17.99 -11.15
N LYS A 22 9.46 18.96 -11.64
CA LYS A 22 9.45 19.37 -13.06
C LYS A 22 10.75 20.06 -13.48
N ARG A 23 11.37 20.90 -12.62
CA ARG A 23 12.66 21.55 -12.96
C ARG A 23 13.80 20.55 -13.12
N VAL A 24 13.83 19.50 -12.31
CA VAL A 24 14.82 18.42 -12.43
C VAL A 24 14.53 17.53 -13.65
N SER A 25 13.26 17.20 -13.90
CA SER A 25 12.85 16.37 -15.05
C SER A 25 13.05 17.06 -16.41
N LEU A 26 12.76 18.37 -16.52
CA LEU A 26 12.94 19.13 -17.77
C LEU A 26 14.42 19.30 -18.14
N SER A 27 15.30 19.46 -17.14
CA SER A 27 16.75 19.53 -17.33
C SER A 27 17.34 18.21 -17.82
N ILE A 28 16.78 17.07 -17.39
CA ILE A 28 17.17 15.72 -17.84
C ILE A 28 16.57 15.39 -19.22
N PHE A 29 15.35 15.88 -19.52
CA PHE A 29 14.66 15.63 -20.79
C PHE A 29 15.27 16.44 -21.95
N LEU A 30 15.68 17.69 -21.71
CA LEU A 30 16.40 18.51 -22.70
C LEU A 30 17.77 17.92 -23.07
N LEU A 31 18.44 17.23 -22.14
CA LEU A 31 19.70 16.54 -22.41
C LEU A 31 19.52 15.28 -23.30
N ARG A 32 18.31 14.74 -23.38
CA ARG A 32 18.01 13.46 -24.05
C ARG A 32 17.44 13.60 -25.46
N MET A 33 17.02 14.81 -25.86
CA MET A 33 16.45 15.09 -27.19
C MET A 33 17.51 15.35 -28.28
N ALA A 34 18.79 15.30 -27.95
CA ALA A 34 19.89 15.46 -28.92
C ALA A 34 20.46 14.11 -29.41
N ALA A 35 19.62 13.11 -29.74
CA ALA A 35 20.01 11.97 -30.59
C ALA A 35 18.86 10.98 -30.83
N LYS A 36 18.20 11.04 -32.00
CA LYS A 36 18.11 9.97 -33.02
C LYS A 36 16.91 10.15 -33.98
N PRO A 37 17.02 9.64 -35.23
CA PRO A 37 15.98 9.75 -36.26
C PRO A 37 14.94 8.60 -36.24
N ASN A 38 13.85 8.86 -36.95
CA ASN A 38 12.56 8.16 -37.12
C ASN A 38 12.53 6.61 -37.24
N PRO A 39 11.41 5.95 -36.83
CA PRO A 39 11.12 4.55 -37.13
C PRO A 39 10.09 4.34 -38.26
N HIS A 40 10.25 3.24 -39.02
CA HIS A 40 9.27 2.74 -39.99
C HIS A 40 8.27 1.76 -39.34
N HIS A 41 7.01 1.87 -39.77
CA HIS A 41 5.85 1.05 -39.44
C HIS A 41 5.89 -0.39 -39.98
N ARG A 42 5.23 -1.36 -39.28
CA ARG A 42 4.07 -2.17 -39.77
C ARG A 42 3.59 -3.24 -38.74
N PRO A 43 2.40 -3.89 -38.91
CA PRO A 43 1.33 -3.80 -37.91
C PRO A 43 0.76 -5.14 -37.34
N PHE A 44 -0.10 -4.96 -36.32
CA PHE A 44 -1.28 -5.72 -35.85
C PHE A 44 -1.53 -7.20 -36.26
N HIS A 45 -1.84 -8.02 -35.24
CA HIS A 45 -2.93 -9.01 -35.26
C HIS A 45 -3.57 -9.17 -33.87
N GLN A 46 -4.83 -9.61 -33.87
CA GLN A 46 -5.89 -9.43 -32.87
C GLN A 46 -6.37 -10.78 -32.27
N THR A 47 -7.09 -10.71 -31.13
CA THR A 47 -7.95 -11.75 -30.46
C THR A 47 -7.21 -12.81 -29.63
N ALA A 48 -7.70 -13.39 -28.51
CA ALA A 48 -9.04 -13.55 -27.92
C ALA A 48 -9.00 -13.76 -26.37
N ALA A 49 -10.16 -14.09 -25.80
CA ALA A 49 -10.64 -13.92 -24.43
C ALA A 49 -10.24 -14.96 -23.33
N ALA A 50 -10.41 -14.50 -22.08
CA ALA A 50 -10.83 -15.15 -20.82
C ALA A 50 -10.35 -16.57 -20.43
N ALA A 51 -9.71 -16.69 -19.25
CA ALA A 51 -10.07 -17.66 -18.20
C ALA A 51 -9.25 -17.44 -16.92
N SER A 52 -9.93 -17.61 -15.77
CA SER A 52 -9.40 -17.72 -14.42
C SER A 52 -8.48 -18.92 -14.22
N ALA A 53 -7.33 -18.74 -13.57
CA ALA A 53 -6.58 -19.83 -12.96
C ALA A 53 -5.76 -19.34 -11.76
N ALA A 54 -5.94 -20.01 -10.63
CA ALA A 54 -5.09 -19.92 -9.45
C ALA A 54 -3.64 -20.26 -9.83
N ALA A 55 -2.71 -19.34 -9.58
CA ALA A 55 -1.29 -19.55 -9.86
C ALA A 55 -0.54 -19.87 -8.56
N VAL A 56 -0.26 -21.16 -8.40
CA VAL A 56 0.79 -21.71 -7.53
C VAL A 56 2.13 -21.03 -7.81
N SER A 57 2.84 -20.65 -6.75
CA SER A 57 4.11 -19.94 -6.83
C SER A 57 5.21 -20.80 -7.47
N SER A 58 5.58 -20.49 -8.72
CA SER A 58 6.86 -20.92 -9.28
C SER A 58 7.90 -19.84 -9.05
N GLY A 59 8.96 -20.20 -8.33
CA GLY A 59 10.08 -19.29 -8.02
C GLY A 59 10.75 -18.80 -9.30
N LYS A 60 10.62 -17.50 -9.59
CA LYS A 60 11.43 -16.84 -10.61
C LYS A 60 12.87 -16.77 -10.13
N LYS A 61 13.76 -17.54 -10.77
CA LYS A 61 15.22 -17.44 -10.58
C LYS A 61 15.68 -16.01 -10.92
N PRO A 62 16.67 -15.46 -10.18
CA PRO A 62 17.24 -14.16 -10.50
C PRO A 62 17.88 -14.20 -11.90
N ARG A 63 17.53 -13.23 -12.77
CA ARG A 63 18.22 -13.00 -14.04
C ARG A 63 19.50 -12.21 -13.76
N THR A 64 20.53 -12.89 -13.29
CA THR A 64 21.90 -12.37 -13.31
C THR A 64 22.44 -12.51 -14.73
N MET A 65 23.03 -11.45 -15.28
CA MET A 65 23.76 -11.54 -16.55
C MET A 65 25.06 -12.28 -16.24
N MET A 66 25.04 -13.61 -16.42
CA MET A 66 26.20 -14.46 -16.22
C MET A 66 27.09 -14.35 -17.46
N THR A 67 28.15 -13.55 -17.38
CA THR A 67 29.31 -13.72 -18.25
C THR A 67 30.09 -14.92 -17.73
N THR A 68 29.78 -16.12 -18.24
CA THR A 68 30.65 -17.29 -18.08
C THR A 68 31.97 -17.02 -18.78
N ALA A 69 32.94 -16.49 -18.04
CA ALA A 69 34.34 -16.81 -18.25
C ALA A 69 34.61 -18.12 -17.48
N THR A 70 33.98 -19.22 -17.91
CA THR A 70 34.35 -20.55 -17.43
C THR A 70 35.61 -20.95 -18.20
N ALA A 71 36.76 -20.79 -17.55
CA ALA A 71 38.02 -21.35 -18.04
C ALA A 71 37.96 -22.88 -17.94
N THR A 72 37.31 -23.52 -18.92
CA THR A 72 37.45 -24.96 -19.15
C THR A 72 38.44 -25.12 -20.31
N ALA A 73 39.58 -25.72 -20.00
CA ALA A 73 40.62 -26.06 -20.96
C ALA A 73 40.07 -26.93 -22.09
N ILE A 74 39.93 -26.34 -23.29
CA ILE A 74 39.91 -27.07 -24.55
C ILE A 74 40.91 -26.36 -25.46
N ALA A 75 42.02 -27.03 -25.71
CA ALA A 75 43.02 -26.60 -26.66
C ALA A 75 42.43 -26.68 -28.08
N THR A 76 42.19 -25.53 -28.70
CA THR A 76 42.19 -25.40 -30.16
C THR A 76 42.48 -23.94 -30.51
N SER A 77 43.56 -23.76 -31.26
CA SER A 77 43.99 -22.56 -32.00
C SER A 77 42.95 -21.45 -32.16
N GLY A 78 43.13 -20.34 -31.42
CA GLY A 78 42.36 -19.11 -31.55
C GLY A 78 43.22 -17.91 -31.19
N ASP A 79 43.40 -17.04 -32.18
CA ASP A 79 44.09 -15.74 -32.21
C ASP A 79 44.29 -15.01 -30.84
N PRO A 80 45.52 -14.60 -30.47
CA PRO A 80 45.81 -13.88 -29.22
C PRO A 80 45.29 -12.41 -29.18
N SER A 81 44.51 -11.96 -30.17
CA SER A 81 43.98 -10.57 -30.23
C SER A 81 42.69 -10.30 -29.44
N SER A 82 42.22 -11.23 -28.60
CA SER A 82 40.82 -11.24 -28.16
C SER A 82 40.43 -10.26 -27.03
N ASN A 83 41.35 -9.47 -26.47
CA ASN A 83 41.06 -8.35 -25.57
C ASN A 83 40.73 -7.10 -26.37
N SER A 84 39.52 -7.05 -26.94
CA SER A 84 39.06 -5.80 -27.53
C SER A 84 38.66 -4.83 -26.40
N PRO A 85 39.06 -3.55 -26.46
CA PRO A 85 38.62 -2.52 -25.51
C PRO A 85 37.10 -2.48 -25.33
N MET A 86 36.37 -2.86 -26.38
CA MET A 86 34.92 -2.99 -26.34
C MET A 86 34.43 -4.09 -25.39
N LYS A 87 35.07 -5.27 -25.34
CA LYS A 87 34.71 -6.34 -24.38
C LYS A 87 34.92 -5.89 -22.93
N GLU A 88 35.99 -5.15 -22.65
CA GLU A 88 36.26 -4.61 -21.32
C GLU A 88 35.18 -3.60 -20.89
N GLU A 89 34.74 -2.72 -21.80
CA GLU A 89 33.62 -1.81 -21.53
C GLU A 89 32.30 -2.56 -21.28
N PHE A 90 31.99 -3.60 -22.06
CA PHE A 90 30.80 -4.43 -21.81
C PHE A 90 30.88 -5.18 -20.46
N ALA A 91 32.07 -5.59 -20.02
CA ALA A 91 32.25 -6.20 -18.69
C ALA A 91 31.95 -5.19 -17.57
N LYS A 92 32.37 -3.92 -17.72
CA LYS A 92 32.02 -2.85 -16.77
C LYS A 92 30.51 -2.64 -16.69
N TYR A 93 29.82 -2.57 -17.84
CA TYR A 93 28.36 -2.45 -17.87
C TYR A 93 27.65 -3.67 -17.26
N ALA A 94 28.15 -4.87 -17.51
CA ALA A 94 27.60 -6.10 -16.91
C ALA A 94 27.71 -6.06 -15.38
N ASN A 95 28.87 -5.68 -14.84
CA ASN A 95 29.07 -5.55 -13.39
C ASN A 95 28.14 -4.51 -12.78
N TYR A 96 28.06 -3.32 -13.40
CA TYR A 96 27.15 -2.26 -12.95
C TYR A 96 25.67 -2.70 -12.93
N LEU A 97 25.22 -3.41 -13.97
CA LEU A 97 23.84 -3.92 -14.02
C LEU A 97 23.60 -5.02 -12.98
N ASN A 98 24.57 -5.91 -12.76
CA ASN A 98 24.49 -6.95 -11.74
C ASN A 98 24.39 -6.33 -10.33
N GLU A 99 25.20 -5.31 -10.01
CA GLU A 99 25.12 -4.60 -8.73
C GLU A 99 23.75 -3.97 -8.48
N ILE A 100 23.15 -3.33 -9.50
CA ILE A 100 21.79 -2.77 -9.41
C ILE A 100 20.77 -3.87 -9.20
N ASN A 101 20.90 -4.99 -9.91
CA ASN A 101 19.97 -6.10 -9.80
C ASN A 101 20.05 -6.75 -8.40
N ASP A 102 21.25 -6.98 -7.89
CA ASP A 102 21.47 -7.53 -6.55
C ASP A 102 20.90 -6.63 -5.46
N LYS A 103 21.09 -5.31 -5.62
CA LYS A 103 20.49 -4.31 -4.72
C LYS A 103 18.96 -4.33 -4.79
N ARG A 104 18.39 -4.37 -5.99
CA ARG A 104 16.94 -4.49 -6.19
C ARG A 104 16.39 -5.73 -5.49
N GLU A 105 17.06 -6.88 -5.59
CA GLU A 105 16.62 -8.12 -4.93
C GLU A 105 16.70 -8.01 -3.40
N ARG A 106 17.70 -7.33 -2.83
CA ARG A 106 17.73 -7.02 -1.39
C ARG A 106 16.58 -6.13 -0.95
N VAL A 107 16.28 -5.07 -1.70
CA VAL A 107 15.14 -4.18 -1.45
C VAL A 107 13.81 -4.94 -1.54
N VAL A 108 13.63 -5.81 -2.53
CA VAL A 108 12.42 -6.66 -2.65
C VAL A 108 12.26 -7.57 -1.43
N LYS A 109 13.34 -8.16 -0.92
CA LYS A 109 13.29 -8.99 0.28
C LYS A 109 12.89 -8.18 1.51
N ALA A 110 13.54 -7.04 1.75
CA ALA A 110 13.19 -6.14 2.85
C ALA A 110 11.74 -5.63 2.74
N SER A 111 11.28 -5.32 1.52
CA SER A 111 9.90 -4.93 1.26
C SER A 111 8.91 -6.03 1.64
N ARG A 112 9.19 -7.29 1.30
CA ARG A 112 8.32 -8.41 1.68
C ARG A 112 8.22 -8.56 3.19
N ASP A 113 9.31 -8.39 3.91
CA ASP A 113 9.31 -8.47 5.37
C ASP A 113 8.46 -7.37 6.01
N VAL A 114 8.54 -6.13 5.51
CA VAL A 114 7.65 -5.05 5.94
C VAL A 114 6.20 -5.41 5.67
N THR A 115 5.85 -5.79 4.43
CA THR A 115 4.48 -6.17 4.06
C THR A 115 3.92 -7.28 4.95
N ILE A 116 4.69 -8.34 5.19
CA ILE A 116 4.25 -9.47 6.02
C ILE A 116 3.94 -9.02 7.45
N ASN A 117 4.78 -8.18 8.04
CA ASN A 117 4.60 -7.78 9.43
C ASN A 117 3.57 -6.65 9.59
N SER A 118 3.42 -5.74 8.62
CA SER A 118 2.28 -4.81 8.56
C SER A 118 0.94 -5.55 8.50
N LYS A 119 0.85 -6.64 7.71
CA LYS A 119 -0.34 -7.50 7.69
C LYS A 119 -0.66 -8.10 9.06
N LYS A 120 0.36 -8.53 9.80
CA LYS A 120 0.16 -9.06 11.17
C LYS A 120 -0.42 -8.00 12.09
N VAL A 121 0.03 -6.74 11.98
CA VAL A 121 -0.56 -5.61 12.72
C VAL A 121 -2.03 -5.44 12.35
N ILE A 122 -2.36 -5.43 11.05
CA ILE A 122 -3.76 -5.32 10.57
C ILE A 122 -4.61 -6.46 11.15
N PHE A 123 -4.13 -7.72 11.06
CA PHE A 123 -4.82 -8.87 11.64
C PHE A 123 -4.96 -8.79 13.16
N GLN A 124 -3.98 -8.21 13.86
CA GLN A 124 -4.07 -7.98 15.29
C GLN A 124 -5.17 -6.97 15.60
N VAL A 125 -5.26 -5.85 14.87
CA VAL A 125 -6.34 -4.86 15.03
C VAL A 125 -7.73 -5.46 14.79
N HIS A 126 -7.88 -6.37 13.83
CA HIS A 126 -9.17 -7.04 13.58
C HIS A 126 -9.65 -7.96 14.71
N ARG A 127 -8.83 -8.21 15.73
CA ARG A 127 -9.23 -8.98 16.93
C ARG A 127 -9.95 -8.14 17.97
N ILE A 128 -10.11 -6.83 17.74
CA ILE A 128 -10.87 -5.95 18.64
C ILE A 128 -12.28 -6.50 18.83
N SER A 129 -12.69 -6.57 20.09
CA SER A 129 -14.05 -6.79 20.58
C SER A 129 -14.40 -5.71 21.61
N LYS A 130 -15.61 -5.74 22.15
CA LYS A 130 -16.05 -4.82 23.22
C LYS A 130 -15.14 -4.88 24.45
N ASP A 131 -14.67 -6.06 24.80
CA ASP A 131 -14.04 -6.32 26.10
C ASP A 131 -12.50 -6.25 26.06
N ASN A 132 -11.90 -6.37 24.87
CA ASN A 132 -10.44 -6.50 24.72
C ASN A 132 -9.78 -5.35 23.94
N LYS A 133 -10.54 -4.30 23.59
CA LYS A 133 -10.10 -3.24 22.67
C LYS A 133 -8.74 -2.65 23.04
N GLU A 134 -8.57 -2.29 24.31
CA GLU A 134 -7.34 -1.63 24.79
C GLU A 134 -6.12 -2.55 24.71
N GLU A 135 -6.26 -3.80 25.16
CA GLU A 135 -5.19 -4.80 25.10
C GLU A 135 -4.78 -5.09 23.64
N VAL A 136 -5.77 -5.29 22.77
CA VAL A 136 -5.53 -5.56 21.35
C VAL A 136 -4.82 -4.39 20.67
N LEU A 137 -5.24 -3.16 20.96
CA LEU A 137 -4.62 -1.96 20.39
C LEU A 137 -3.21 -1.72 20.94
N MET A 138 -2.99 -1.91 22.24
CA MET A 138 -1.66 -1.81 22.84
C MET A 138 -0.68 -2.78 22.16
N LYS A 139 -1.11 -4.03 21.94
CA LYS A 139 -0.30 -5.02 21.23
C LYS A 139 -0.06 -4.64 19.76
N ALA A 140 -1.10 -4.18 19.05
CA ALA A 140 -0.95 -3.75 17.67
C ALA A 140 0.02 -2.57 17.53
N GLU A 141 0.02 -1.62 18.47
CA GLU A 141 0.96 -0.51 18.51
C GLU A 141 2.39 -0.98 18.76
N GLN A 142 2.60 -1.89 19.71
CA GLN A 142 3.91 -2.49 19.95
C GLN A 142 4.43 -3.22 18.70
N ASP A 143 3.57 -3.99 18.04
CA ASP A 143 3.91 -4.67 16.79
C ASP A 143 4.23 -3.65 15.68
N LEU A 144 3.49 -2.54 15.56
CA LEU A 144 3.76 -1.48 14.59
C LEU A 144 5.08 -0.75 14.85
N VAL A 145 5.40 -0.50 16.12
CA VAL A 145 6.71 0.05 16.52
C VAL A 145 7.83 -0.91 16.15
N ALA A 146 7.64 -2.22 16.36
CA ALA A 146 8.59 -3.23 15.91
C ALA A 146 8.74 -3.23 14.38
N VAL A 147 7.64 -3.08 13.63
CA VAL A 147 7.69 -2.94 12.16
C VAL A 147 8.53 -1.75 11.74
N THR A 148 8.31 -0.61 12.39
CA THR A 148 9.04 0.63 12.12
C THR A 148 10.53 0.49 12.42
N ASN A 149 10.87 0.06 13.63
CA ASN A 149 12.26 0.04 14.10
C ASN A 149 13.09 -1.10 13.50
N GLN A 150 12.46 -2.22 13.12
CA GLN A 150 13.18 -3.40 12.63
C GLN A 150 13.10 -3.55 11.11
N TYR A 151 11.90 -3.51 10.52
CA TYR A 151 11.72 -3.84 9.11
C TYR A 151 11.81 -2.60 8.21
N MET A 152 11.16 -1.49 8.59
CA MET A 152 11.32 -0.22 7.86
C MET A 152 12.76 0.27 7.95
N SER A 153 13.41 0.18 9.11
CA SER A 153 14.84 0.49 9.25
C SER A 153 15.72 -0.33 8.30
N LYS A 154 15.50 -1.65 8.17
CA LYS A 154 16.23 -2.49 7.21
C LYS A 154 16.00 -2.04 5.76
N LEU A 155 14.75 -1.74 5.40
CA LEU A 155 14.42 -1.23 4.07
C LEU A 155 15.13 0.11 3.79
N VAL A 156 15.10 1.04 4.74
CA VAL A 156 15.79 2.33 4.65
C VAL A 156 17.29 2.14 4.46
N ASN A 157 17.93 1.21 5.19
CA ASN A 157 19.37 0.98 5.08
C ASN A 157 19.83 0.44 3.71
N GLU A 158 18.95 -0.26 2.99
CA GLU A 158 19.22 -0.73 1.61
C GLU A 158 19.06 0.39 0.56
N LEU A 159 18.35 1.47 0.90
CA LEU A 159 18.08 2.62 0.04
C LEU A 159 19.03 3.78 0.40
N LYS A 160 19.81 4.26 -0.56
CA LYS A 160 20.77 5.36 -0.36
C LYS A 160 20.69 6.37 -1.51
N GLY A 161 20.61 7.66 -1.17
CA GLY A 161 20.58 8.75 -2.15
C GLY A 161 19.58 8.49 -3.28
N THR A 162 20.08 8.32 -4.51
CA THR A 162 19.23 8.18 -5.71
C THR A 162 18.37 6.92 -5.81
N ASP A 163 18.50 5.97 -4.89
CA ASP A 163 17.78 4.70 -4.97
C ASP A 163 16.29 4.84 -4.76
N PHE A 164 15.83 5.85 -4.01
CA PHE A 164 14.41 6.04 -3.70
C PHE A 164 13.55 6.07 -4.96
N TRP A 165 13.95 6.83 -5.99
CA TRP A 165 13.21 6.86 -7.25
C TRP A 165 13.52 5.66 -8.16
N LYS A 166 14.78 5.22 -8.22
CA LYS A 166 15.22 4.13 -9.11
C LYS A 166 14.57 2.79 -8.74
N LEU A 167 14.42 2.54 -7.45
CA LEU A 167 13.93 1.28 -6.89
C LEU A 167 12.51 1.39 -6.33
N ARG A 168 11.77 2.48 -6.60
CA ARG A 168 10.39 2.70 -6.11
C ARG A 168 9.49 1.49 -6.29
N ARG A 169 9.52 0.86 -7.46
CA ARG A 169 8.71 -0.33 -7.78
C ARG A 169 9.04 -1.55 -6.91
N ALA A 170 10.22 -1.62 -6.32
CA ALA A 170 10.65 -2.73 -5.48
C ALA A 170 10.12 -2.63 -4.05
N TYR A 171 9.80 -1.43 -3.56
CA TYR A 171 9.39 -1.22 -2.17
C TYR A 171 8.01 -0.57 -1.99
N THR A 172 7.39 -0.01 -3.04
CA THR A 172 6.05 0.59 -2.96
C THR A 172 5.01 -0.32 -2.28
N PRO A 173 4.99 -1.66 -2.46
CA PRO A 173 4.02 -2.51 -1.76
C PRO A 173 4.24 -2.54 -0.24
N ALA A 174 5.48 -2.42 0.23
CA ALA A 174 5.78 -2.33 1.66
C ALA A 174 5.26 -1.03 2.27
N VAL A 175 5.49 0.08 1.58
CA VAL A 175 5.09 1.40 2.06
C VAL A 175 3.57 1.52 2.12
N GLN A 176 2.85 1.07 1.09
CA GLN A 176 1.39 1.09 1.08
C GLN A 176 0.80 0.27 2.24
N GLU A 177 1.30 -0.95 2.45
CA GLU A 177 0.83 -1.82 3.54
C GLU A 177 1.19 -1.25 4.94
N TYR A 178 2.36 -0.61 5.07
CA TYR A 178 2.74 0.08 6.31
C TYR A 178 1.82 1.27 6.60
N VAL A 179 1.50 2.09 5.58
CA VAL A 179 0.55 3.21 5.69
C VAL A 179 -0.82 2.70 6.15
N GLU A 180 -1.31 1.62 5.52
CA GLU A 180 -2.57 0.98 5.87
C GLU A 180 -2.59 0.52 7.33
N ALA A 181 -1.56 -0.21 7.78
CA ALA A 181 -1.45 -0.68 9.16
C ALA A 181 -1.41 0.48 10.17
N ALA A 182 -0.58 1.50 9.91
CA ALA A 182 -0.41 2.64 10.79
C ALA A 182 -1.68 3.48 10.91
N THR A 183 -2.30 3.81 9.77
CA THR A 183 -3.55 4.58 9.75
C THR A 183 -4.72 3.82 10.37
N LEU A 184 -4.81 2.50 10.18
CA LEU A 184 -5.82 1.65 10.81
C LEU A 184 -5.68 1.66 12.34
N CYS A 185 -4.46 1.50 12.83
CA CYS A 185 -4.15 1.52 14.26
C CYS A 185 -4.53 2.88 14.89
N THR A 186 -4.08 3.99 14.28
CA THR A 186 -4.40 5.34 14.76
C THR A 186 -5.90 5.60 14.74
N PHE A 187 -6.60 5.21 13.68
CA PHE A 187 -8.06 5.38 13.61
C PHE A 187 -8.77 4.60 14.72
N CYS A 188 -8.39 3.35 14.99
CA CYS A 188 -9.05 2.54 16.02
C CYS A 188 -8.83 3.09 17.45
N LYS A 189 -7.67 3.72 17.68
CA LYS A 189 -7.33 4.33 18.97
C LYS A 189 -7.96 5.71 19.18
N THR A 190 -7.83 6.59 18.19
CA THR A 190 -8.15 8.02 18.33
C THR A 190 -9.41 8.43 17.54
N GLY A 191 -9.79 7.64 16.53
CA GLY A 191 -10.84 8.00 15.58
C GLY A 191 -10.42 9.05 14.55
N THR A 192 -9.14 9.35 14.43
CA THR A 192 -8.60 10.34 13.48
C THR A 192 -7.68 9.69 12.44
N LEU A 193 -7.44 10.39 11.33
CA LEU A 193 -6.50 9.98 10.30
C LEU A 193 -5.07 10.38 10.72
N LEU A 194 -4.13 9.43 10.68
CA LEU A 194 -2.69 9.71 10.76
C LEU A 194 -2.24 10.35 9.45
N ASN A 195 -1.78 11.61 9.50
CA ASN A 195 -1.41 12.33 8.29
C ASN A 195 0.01 11.96 7.80
N LEU A 196 0.32 12.33 6.55
CA LEU A 196 1.60 11.99 5.93
C LEU A 196 2.80 12.60 6.67
N ASP A 197 2.66 13.82 7.17
CA ASP A 197 3.75 14.54 7.84
C ASP A 197 4.06 13.89 9.20
N GLU A 198 3.05 13.54 9.97
CA GLU A 198 3.17 12.78 11.22
C GLU A 198 3.83 11.41 10.99
N MET A 199 3.44 10.72 9.92
CA MET A 199 4.00 9.43 9.56
C MET A 199 5.46 9.55 9.13
N ASN A 200 5.79 10.54 8.30
CA ASN A 200 7.17 10.80 7.88
C ASN A 200 8.04 11.23 9.07
N ALA A 201 7.50 12.03 10.01
CA ALA A 201 8.21 12.39 11.24
C ALA A 201 8.60 11.17 12.07
N THR A 202 7.78 10.11 12.07
CA THR A 202 8.10 8.84 12.75
C THR A 202 9.23 8.08 12.06
N LEU A 203 9.41 8.26 10.74
CA LEU A 203 10.46 7.61 9.95
C LEU A 203 11.76 8.41 9.88
N GLN A 204 11.74 9.71 10.18
CA GLN A 204 12.93 10.58 10.17
C GLN A 204 14.11 9.99 10.96
N PRO A 205 13.94 9.52 12.21
CA PRO A 205 15.06 8.99 13.00
C PRO A 205 15.74 7.76 12.40
N LEU A 206 15.03 7.02 11.54
CA LEU A 206 15.61 5.85 10.84
C LEU A 206 16.62 6.27 9.77
N SER A 207 16.55 7.53 9.36
CA SER A 207 17.30 8.09 8.24
C SER A 207 18.42 9.05 8.65
N ASP A 208 18.65 9.26 9.96
CA ASP A 208 19.64 10.21 10.50
C ASP A 208 21.07 10.01 9.95
N LYS A 209 21.36 8.83 9.42
CA LYS A 209 22.65 8.48 8.80
C LYS A 209 22.80 8.91 7.34
N PHE A 210 21.73 9.39 6.71
CA PHE A 210 21.66 9.68 5.28
C PHE A 210 21.37 11.15 5.02
N ALA A 211 22.00 11.72 3.99
CA ALA A 211 21.78 13.11 3.58
C ALA A 211 20.34 13.37 3.08
N GLU A 212 19.67 12.33 2.58
CA GLU A 212 18.27 12.38 2.14
C GLU A 212 17.49 11.25 2.82
N PRO A 213 16.56 11.57 3.73
CA PRO A 213 15.80 10.56 4.44
C PRO A 213 14.73 9.90 3.56
N LEU A 214 14.37 8.65 3.87
CA LEU A 214 13.20 8.05 3.23
C LEU A 214 11.96 8.85 3.63
N GLN A 215 11.33 9.45 2.63
CA GLN A 215 10.01 10.06 2.78
C GLN A 215 8.99 9.25 1.99
N ILE A 216 7.92 8.85 2.68
CA ILE A 216 6.75 8.29 2.02
C ILE A 216 6.23 9.33 1.04
N ASN A 217 6.13 8.94 -0.23
CA ASN A 217 5.58 9.83 -1.25
C ASN A 217 4.05 9.87 -1.16
N VAL A 218 3.49 10.96 -1.67
CA VAL A 218 2.05 11.21 -1.65
C VAL A 218 1.26 10.08 -2.29
N LEU A 219 1.74 9.53 -3.42
CA LEU A 219 1.02 8.48 -4.14
C LEU A 219 0.93 7.18 -3.33
N ASP A 220 2.02 6.73 -2.71
CA ASP A 220 2.04 5.52 -1.87
C ASP A 220 1.17 5.71 -0.62
N TYR A 221 1.14 6.93 -0.05
CA TYR A 221 0.23 7.24 1.04
C TYR A 221 -1.24 7.17 0.63
N LEU A 222 -1.61 7.76 -0.51
CA LEU A 222 -2.99 7.73 -1.01
C LEU A 222 -3.44 6.32 -1.39
N LEU A 223 -2.55 5.50 -1.95
CA LEU A 223 -2.83 4.10 -2.26
C LEU A 223 -3.05 3.27 -0.99
N GLY A 224 -2.19 3.44 0.02
CA GLY A 224 -2.38 2.79 1.34
C GLY A 224 -3.65 3.26 2.06
N LEU A 225 -3.98 4.56 1.96
CA LEU A 225 -5.23 5.12 2.49
C LEU A 225 -6.46 4.54 1.78
N ALA A 226 -6.33 4.22 0.49
CA ALA A 226 -7.41 3.56 -0.22
C ALA A 226 -7.62 2.12 0.24
N ASP A 227 -6.55 1.38 0.53
CA ASP A 227 -6.64 0.03 1.10
C ASP A 227 -7.20 0.02 2.53
N LEU A 228 -6.84 1.02 3.35
CA LEU A 228 -7.42 1.24 4.68
C LEU A 228 -8.96 1.19 4.66
N THR A 229 -9.59 1.77 3.62
CA THR A 229 -11.06 1.78 3.54
C THR A 229 -11.68 0.39 3.46
N GLY A 230 -10.98 -0.57 2.86
CA GLY A 230 -11.38 -1.97 2.81
C GLY A 230 -11.29 -2.64 4.18
N GLU A 231 -10.22 -2.37 4.94
CA GLU A 231 -10.07 -2.90 6.30
C GLU A 231 -11.05 -2.26 7.28
N LEU A 232 -11.32 -0.96 7.15
CA LEU A 232 -12.36 -0.28 7.91
C LEU A 232 -13.76 -0.84 7.60
N MET A 233 -14.05 -1.18 6.35
CA MET A 233 -15.29 -1.88 6.00
C MET A 233 -15.38 -3.24 6.68
N ARG A 234 -14.32 -4.06 6.64
CA ARG A 234 -14.30 -5.35 7.36
C ARG A 234 -14.53 -5.17 8.86
N LEU A 235 -13.86 -4.19 9.47
CA LEU A 235 -14.02 -3.86 10.88
C LEU A 235 -15.47 -3.46 11.16
N ALA A 236 -16.05 -2.55 10.39
CA ALA A 236 -17.43 -2.09 10.57
C ALA A 236 -18.44 -3.24 10.51
N ILE A 237 -18.30 -4.17 9.58
CA ILE A 237 -19.18 -5.36 9.51
C ILE A 237 -19.04 -6.21 10.79
N GLY A 238 -17.82 -6.47 11.26
CA GLY A 238 -17.60 -7.19 12.52
C GLY A 238 -18.21 -6.47 13.73
N ARG A 239 -18.08 -5.15 13.79
CA ARG A 239 -18.66 -4.31 14.86
C ARG A 239 -20.19 -4.31 14.83
N ILE A 240 -20.80 -4.33 13.64
CA ILE A 240 -22.25 -4.48 13.49
C ILE A 240 -22.71 -5.84 14.03
N SER A 241 -21.99 -6.92 13.73
CA SER A 241 -22.30 -8.26 14.26
C SER A 241 -22.22 -8.31 15.79
N ASP A 242 -21.31 -7.56 16.40
CA ASP A 242 -21.19 -7.44 17.86
C ASP A 242 -22.22 -6.46 18.47
N GLY A 243 -23.07 -5.82 17.66
CA GLY A 243 -24.07 -4.85 18.11
C GLY A 243 -23.52 -3.46 18.43
N GLU A 244 -22.31 -3.11 17.98
CA GLU A 244 -21.71 -1.77 18.12
C GLU A 244 -22.03 -0.87 16.92
N ILE A 245 -23.32 -0.56 16.75
CA ILE A 245 -23.83 0.13 15.55
C ILE A 245 -23.31 1.56 15.47
N GLU A 246 -23.18 2.26 16.58
CA GLU A 246 -22.68 3.63 16.65
C GLU A 246 -21.23 3.72 16.17
N TYR A 247 -20.41 2.72 16.52
CA TYR A 247 -19.03 2.66 16.10
C TYR A 247 -18.92 2.34 14.59
N ALA A 248 -19.75 1.42 14.09
CA ALA A 248 -19.84 1.16 12.66
C ALA A 248 -20.29 2.39 11.85
N GLN A 249 -21.21 3.19 12.37
CA GLN A 249 -21.59 4.47 11.76
C GLN A 249 -20.44 5.50 11.79
N LYS A 250 -19.63 5.52 12.85
CA LYS A 250 -18.42 6.37 12.91
C LYS A 250 -17.43 5.96 11.82
N ILE A 251 -17.21 4.66 11.62
CA ILE A 251 -16.39 4.14 10.53
C ILE A 251 -16.97 4.54 9.17
N CYS A 252 -18.27 4.37 8.96
CA CYS A 252 -18.96 4.76 7.73
C CYS A 252 -18.73 6.24 7.40
N ARG A 253 -18.92 7.15 8.37
CA ARG A 253 -18.67 8.58 8.19
C ARG A 253 -17.23 8.86 7.76
N PHE A 254 -16.26 8.24 8.42
CA PHE A 254 -14.85 8.40 8.11
C PHE A 254 -14.49 7.92 6.70
N VAL A 255 -14.95 6.73 6.30
CA VAL A 255 -14.70 6.19 4.95
C VAL A 255 -15.35 7.07 3.87
N ARG A 256 -16.55 7.61 4.12
CA ARG A 256 -17.21 8.55 3.20
C ARG A 256 -16.43 9.85 3.05
N ASP A 257 -15.87 10.38 4.15
CA ASP A 257 -15.08 11.60 4.10
C ASP A 257 -13.81 11.39 3.26
N ILE A 258 -13.11 10.25 3.43
CA ILE A 258 -11.98 9.88 2.56
C ILE A 258 -12.42 9.78 1.09
N TYR A 259 -13.49 9.04 0.80
CA TYR A 259 -13.99 8.86 -0.57
C TYR A 259 -14.35 10.19 -1.24
N ARG A 260 -15.02 11.09 -0.51
CA ARG A 260 -15.40 12.43 -1.02
C ARG A 260 -14.18 13.24 -1.40
N GLU A 261 -13.18 13.30 -0.53
CA GLU A 261 -11.96 14.06 -0.79
C GLU A 261 -11.16 13.47 -1.96
N LEU A 262 -11.01 12.15 -2.01
CA LEU A 262 -10.31 11.48 -3.12
C LEU A 262 -11.06 11.61 -4.45
N THR A 263 -12.39 11.72 -4.45
CA THR A 263 -13.18 11.98 -5.66
C THR A 263 -12.82 13.31 -6.31
N LEU A 264 -12.44 14.32 -5.51
CA LEU A 264 -11.97 15.61 -6.02
C LEU A 264 -10.51 15.54 -6.51
N LEU A 265 -9.68 14.74 -5.85
CA LEU A 265 -8.24 14.67 -6.11
C LEU A 265 -7.87 13.76 -7.30
N VAL A 266 -8.45 12.56 -7.38
CA VAL A 266 -8.04 11.54 -8.37
C VAL A 266 -8.12 12.00 -9.83
N PRO A 267 -9.12 12.80 -10.27
CA PRO A 267 -9.18 13.30 -11.64
C PRO A 267 -8.02 14.21 -12.04
N ILE A 268 -7.41 14.92 -11.09
CA ILE A 268 -6.29 15.85 -11.35
C ILE A 268 -4.90 15.20 -11.18
N MET A 269 -4.85 13.95 -10.75
CA MET A 269 -3.59 13.21 -10.59
C MET A 269 -3.07 12.70 -11.93
N ASP A 270 -1.76 12.83 -12.15
CA ASP A 270 -1.05 12.14 -13.22
C ASP A 270 -1.03 10.62 -12.98
N ASP A 271 -1.06 9.81 -14.05
CA ASP A 271 -1.01 8.34 -14.00
C ASP A 271 -2.01 7.68 -13.02
N ASN A 272 -3.23 8.22 -12.93
CA ASN A 272 -4.26 7.83 -11.94
C ASN A 272 -4.95 6.47 -12.17
N ALA A 273 -4.44 5.60 -13.05
CA ALA A 273 -5.09 4.34 -13.42
C ALA A 273 -5.26 3.38 -12.23
N GLU A 274 -4.27 3.33 -11.33
CA GLU A 274 -4.34 2.53 -10.11
C GLU A 274 -5.33 3.12 -9.11
N MET A 275 -5.27 4.43 -8.89
CA MET A 275 -6.22 5.14 -8.01
C MET A 275 -7.66 4.99 -8.48
N LYS A 276 -7.95 5.03 -9.78
CA LYS A 276 -9.30 4.79 -10.33
C LYS A 276 -9.86 3.44 -9.90
N LYS A 277 -9.07 2.37 -10.01
CA LYS A 277 -9.46 1.03 -9.55
C LYS A 277 -9.70 1.00 -8.04
N LYS A 278 -8.83 1.66 -7.27
CA LYS A 278 -9.00 1.77 -5.82
C LYS A 278 -10.27 2.54 -5.44
N MET A 279 -10.62 3.59 -6.18
CA MET A 279 -11.86 4.36 -5.99
C MET A 279 -13.12 3.51 -6.22
N GLU A 280 -13.11 2.63 -7.23
CA GLU A 280 -14.20 1.68 -7.46
C GLU A 280 -14.37 0.75 -6.25
N VAL A 281 -13.29 0.16 -5.75
CA VAL A 281 -13.31 -0.73 -4.57
C VAL A 281 -13.72 0.01 -3.30
N MET A 282 -13.29 1.27 -3.14
CA MET A 282 -13.66 2.12 -2.01
C MET A 282 -15.16 2.44 -2.01
N LEU A 283 -15.74 2.74 -3.18
CA LEU A 283 -17.18 2.94 -3.30
C LEU A 283 -17.95 1.68 -2.89
N GLN A 284 -17.50 0.50 -3.32
CA GLN A 284 -18.11 -0.77 -2.87
C GLN A 284 -18.00 -0.95 -1.36
N SER A 285 -16.90 -0.51 -0.76
CA SER A 285 -16.70 -0.56 0.69
C SER A 285 -17.67 0.36 1.43
N VAL A 286 -17.86 1.61 0.94
CA VAL A 286 -18.86 2.55 1.47
C VAL A 286 -20.26 1.94 1.43
N VAL A 287 -20.69 1.48 0.25
CA VAL A 287 -22.03 0.92 0.02
C VAL A 287 -22.29 -0.29 0.94
N LYS A 288 -21.30 -1.15 1.14
CA LYS A 288 -21.43 -2.30 2.06
C LYS A 288 -21.69 -1.87 3.50
N ILE A 289 -20.94 -0.89 4.01
CA ILE A 289 -21.13 -0.41 5.37
C ILE A 289 -22.49 0.28 5.52
N GLU A 290 -22.88 1.13 4.55
CA GLU A 290 -24.15 1.85 4.57
C GLU A 290 -25.34 0.88 4.54
N ASN A 291 -25.33 -0.11 3.65
CA ASN A 291 -26.39 -1.11 3.55
C ASN A 291 -26.50 -1.96 4.83
N ALA A 292 -25.36 -2.30 5.45
CA ALA A 292 -25.35 -3.04 6.71
C ALA A 292 -25.95 -2.21 7.86
N CYS A 293 -25.54 -0.94 7.98
CA CYS A 293 -26.10 -0.01 8.98
C CYS A 293 -27.60 0.21 8.76
N PHE A 294 -28.03 0.41 7.51
CA PHE A 294 -29.43 0.59 7.14
C PHE A 294 -30.27 -0.65 7.49
N SER A 295 -29.79 -1.84 7.13
CA SER A 295 -30.50 -3.10 7.39
C SER A 295 -30.74 -3.33 8.88
N VAL A 296 -29.74 -3.02 9.73
CA VAL A 296 -29.91 -3.13 11.19
C VAL A 296 -30.86 -2.06 11.73
N HIS A 297 -30.78 -0.84 11.22
CA HIS A 297 -31.68 0.25 11.65
C HIS A 297 -33.15 -0.06 11.35
N VAL A 298 -33.46 -0.57 10.15
CA VAL A 298 -34.83 -0.95 9.77
C VAL A 298 -35.34 -2.07 10.68
N ARG A 299 -34.57 -3.16 10.83
CA ARG A 299 -34.95 -4.29 11.70
C ARG A 299 -35.11 -3.89 13.16
N GLY A 300 -34.26 -3.00 13.67
CA GLY A 300 -34.38 -2.47 15.03
C GLY A 300 -35.60 -1.57 15.23
N SER A 301 -36.13 -0.98 14.16
CA SER A 301 -37.33 -0.13 14.21
C SER A 301 -38.64 -0.92 14.07
N GLU A 302 -38.58 -2.15 13.54
CA GLU A 302 -39.74 -3.04 13.40
C GLU A 302 -40.16 -3.65 14.76
N TYR A 303 -39.24 -3.77 15.71
CA TYR A 303 -39.51 -4.30 17.06
C TYR A 303 -39.57 -3.17 18.09
N ILE A 304 -40.72 -2.47 18.15
CA ILE A 304 -41.05 -1.61 19.29
C ILE A 304 -41.51 -2.55 20.42
N PRO A 305 -40.82 -2.64 21.57
CA PRO A 305 -41.40 -3.32 22.73
C PRO A 305 -42.70 -2.59 23.05
N LEU A 306 -43.83 -3.30 22.97
CA LEU A 306 -45.12 -2.78 23.44
C LEU A 306 -44.97 -2.43 24.93
N LEU A 307 -44.63 -1.18 25.23
CA LEU A 307 -44.70 -0.63 26.57
C LEU A 307 -46.18 -0.57 26.96
N GLY A 308 -46.68 -1.62 27.61
CA GLY A 308 -48.03 -1.63 28.14
C GLY A 308 -48.69 -2.98 28.40
N SER A 309 -48.03 -3.93 29.05
CA SER A 309 -48.75 -4.86 29.93
C SER A 309 -47.84 -5.30 31.07
N GLY A 310 -47.98 -4.62 32.21
CA GLY A 310 -47.45 -5.11 33.47
C GLY A 310 -48.26 -6.29 33.96
N ASP A 311 -48.15 -7.43 33.29
CA ASP A 311 -48.59 -8.71 33.83
C ASP A 311 -47.35 -9.60 34.07
N PRO A 312 -47.09 -10.01 35.32
CA PRO A 312 -46.12 -11.04 35.60
C PRO A 312 -46.73 -12.41 35.27
N ASP A 313 -45.85 -13.35 34.90
CA ASP A 313 -46.14 -14.75 34.60
C ASP A 313 -46.94 -15.07 33.33
N TYR A 314 -46.23 -15.60 32.33
CA TYR A 314 -46.68 -16.87 31.74
C TYR A 314 -45.50 -17.82 31.58
N SER A 315 -45.57 -18.86 32.40
CA SER A 315 -44.68 -20.01 32.46
C SER A 315 -44.47 -20.68 31.11
N PHE A 316 -43.20 -20.94 30.84
CA PHE A 316 -42.70 -22.03 30.02
C PHE A 316 -43.39 -23.36 30.41
N LEU A 317 -44.44 -23.77 29.68
CA LEU A 317 -44.98 -25.13 29.75
C LEU A 317 -45.52 -25.57 28.38
N GLY A 318 -44.76 -26.50 27.78
CA GLY A 318 -45.15 -27.63 26.94
C GLY A 318 -46.38 -27.57 26.05
N VAL A 319 -46.16 -27.83 24.76
CA VAL A 319 -46.96 -28.81 24.02
C VAL A 319 -46.00 -29.67 23.20
N SER A 320 -45.67 -30.85 23.73
CA SER A 320 -45.51 -32.03 22.89
C SER A 320 -46.87 -32.33 22.29
N ASP A 321 -46.96 -32.69 21.00
CA ASP A 321 -47.77 -33.83 20.58
C ASP A 321 -47.75 -34.09 19.06
N PHE A 322 -47.54 -35.39 18.77
CA PHE A 322 -47.75 -36.21 17.57
C PHE A 322 -46.82 -36.06 16.34
#